data_AF-S7Z403-F1
#
_entry.id   AF-S7Z403-F1
#
_cell.length_a   1.000
_cell.length_b   1.000
_cell.length_c   1.000
_cell.angle_alpha   90.00
_cell.angle_beta   90.00
_cell.angle_gamma   90.00
#
_symmetry.space_group_name_H-M   'P 1'
#
loop_
_entity.id
_entity.type
_entity.pdbx_description
1 polymer ?
#
loop_
_entity_poly.entity_id
_entity_poly.type
_entity_poly.pdbx_seq_one_letter_code
_entity_poly.pdbx_strand_id
1 'polypeptide(L)'
;MRQDIHHKRYQKGLLTDEKAGFNAYYLTDTPTLTKDTTKTYMAIRGSDAISYENWNDWIDNDAKFALNHIHTPQAKLATAGMKAKIAEMREKAPQATMDITGHSLGTIVSAQGVAGLTDEELEKIGKVVLFDGPDTTKSLKEMGLSDEKIKKISEKIEYYVNPFDIVGMLNRQHTITKLPG
;
A
#
# COMPACT_ATOMS: atom_id res chain seq x y z
N MET A 1 16.04 35.06 -24.10
CA MET A 1 16.44 33.64 -24.00
C MET A 1 16.19 33.18 -22.57
N ARG A 2 14.98 32.68 -22.28
CA ARG A 2 14.67 31.80 -21.14
C ARG A 2 13.59 30.87 -21.67
N GLN A 3 13.95 29.62 -21.90
CA GLN A 3 13.00 28.58 -22.26
C GLN A 3 12.33 28.13 -20.97
N ASP A 4 11.05 28.43 -20.82
CA ASP A 4 10.19 27.79 -19.84
C ASP A 4 9.98 26.34 -20.28
N ILE A 5 10.86 25.46 -19.82
CA ILE A 5 10.74 24.02 -20.04
C ILE A 5 9.66 23.53 -19.08
N HIS A 6 8.40 23.54 -19.54
CA HIS A 6 7.33 22.77 -18.92
C HIS A 6 7.73 21.29 -18.89
N HIS A 7 8.28 20.83 -17.77
CA HIS A 7 8.44 19.40 -17.50
C HIS A 7 7.04 18.78 -17.44
N LYS A 8 6.64 18.10 -18.52
CA LYS A 8 5.52 17.15 -18.52
C LYS A 8 5.87 16.01 -17.56
N ARG A 9 5.59 16.18 -16.26
CA ARG A 9 5.74 15.13 -15.24
C ARG A 9 4.75 14.00 -15.55
N TYR A 10 5.30 12.84 -15.89
CA TYR A 10 4.67 11.82 -16.72
C TYR A 10 4.16 10.67 -15.82
N GLN A 11 2.92 10.21 -15.99
CA GLN A 11 2.52 8.90 -15.49
C GLN A 11 3.21 7.87 -16.39
N LYS A 12 4.33 7.28 -15.94
CA LYS A 12 5.15 6.37 -16.76
C LYS A 12 4.50 4.99 -16.95
N GLY A 13 3.43 4.70 -16.20
CA GLY A 13 2.63 3.48 -16.28
C GLY A 13 1.65 3.38 -15.11
N LEU A 14 0.88 2.29 -15.04
CA LEU A 14 -0.15 2.08 -14.02
C LEU A 14 0.41 2.04 -12.58
N LEU A 15 1.68 1.67 -12.42
CA LEU A 15 2.35 1.49 -11.13
C LEU A 15 3.25 2.68 -10.73
N THR A 16 3.23 3.78 -11.48
CA THR A 16 4.08 4.95 -11.21
C THR A 16 3.36 6.24 -11.57
N ASP A 17 3.23 7.15 -10.60
CA ASP A 17 2.72 8.51 -10.78
C ASP A 17 3.61 9.49 -10.01
N GLU A 18 4.48 10.21 -10.74
CA GLU A 18 5.43 11.15 -10.15
C GLU A 18 4.74 12.32 -9.44
N LYS A 19 3.55 12.74 -9.91
CA LYS A 19 2.82 13.88 -9.33
C LYS A 19 2.22 13.51 -7.98
N ALA A 20 1.70 12.28 -7.87
CA ALA A 20 1.19 11.73 -6.63
C ALA A 20 2.28 11.14 -5.72
N GLY A 21 3.53 11.05 -6.19
CA GLY A 21 4.62 10.38 -5.47
C GLY A 21 4.45 8.86 -5.38
N PHE A 22 3.55 8.27 -6.16
CA PHE A 22 3.24 6.85 -6.13
C PHE A 22 4.24 6.06 -6.99
N ASN A 23 4.88 5.05 -6.39
CA ASN A 23 5.75 4.14 -7.09
C ASN A 23 5.57 2.72 -6.55
N ALA A 24 5.31 1.77 -7.44
CA ALA A 24 5.15 0.37 -7.11
C ALA A 24 5.85 -0.52 -8.15
N TYR A 25 6.29 -1.69 -7.69
CA TYR A 25 6.95 -2.70 -8.49
C TYR A 25 6.13 -3.98 -8.43
N TYR A 26 6.05 -4.69 -9.55
CA TYR A 26 5.35 -5.97 -9.65
C TYR A 26 6.32 -7.04 -10.15
N LEU A 27 6.43 -8.14 -9.39
CA LEU A 27 7.34 -9.25 -9.67
C LEU A 27 6.57 -10.57 -9.65
N THR A 28 7.15 -11.59 -10.26
CA THR A 28 6.65 -12.97 -10.30
C THR A 28 7.75 -13.91 -9.82
N ASP A 29 7.38 -15.04 -9.21
CA ASP A 29 8.30 -16.14 -8.85
C ASP A 29 8.87 -16.90 -10.07
N THR A 30 8.44 -16.51 -11.25
CA THR A 30 8.77 -17.04 -12.57
C THR A 30 9.24 -15.89 -13.47
N PRO A 31 10.01 -16.12 -14.55
CA PRO A 31 10.53 -15.04 -15.39
C PRO A 31 9.46 -14.15 -16.03
N THR A 32 8.27 -14.70 -16.26
CA THR A 32 7.09 -14.01 -16.76
C THR A 32 5.84 -14.61 -16.11
N LEU A 33 4.72 -13.87 -16.16
CA LEU A 33 3.44 -14.34 -15.63
C LEU A 33 2.87 -15.47 -16.51
N THR A 34 2.83 -16.69 -15.98
CA THR A 34 2.42 -17.91 -16.69
C THR A 34 1.58 -18.82 -15.77
N LYS A 35 1.13 -19.97 -16.29
CA LYS A 35 0.36 -20.94 -15.51
C LYS A 35 1.18 -21.61 -14.39
N ASP A 36 2.51 -21.59 -14.53
CA ASP A 36 3.44 -22.14 -13.53
C ASP A 36 3.74 -21.14 -12.42
N THR A 37 3.36 -19.86 -12.59
CA THR A 37 3.47 -18.85 -11.54
C THR A 37 2.59 -19.26 -10.35
N THR A 38 3.18 -19.33 -9.16
CA THR A 38 2.44 -19.58 -7.92
C THR A 38 2.31 -18.33 -7.06
N LYS A 39 3.27 -17.42 -7.18
CA LYS A 39 3.36 -16.17 -6.43
C LYS A 39 3.69 -14.98 -7.31
N THR A 40 3.02 -13.89 -7.02
CA THR A 40 3.36 -12.56 -7.53
C THR A 40 3.55 -11.63 -6.35
N TYR A 41 4.30 -10.56 -6.56
CA TYR A 41 4.71 -9.66 -5.49
C TYR A 41 4.48 -8.23 -5.93
N MET A 42 3.82 -7.44 -5.08
CA MET A 42 3.70 -6.00 -5.28
C MET A 42 4.41 -5.27 -4.15
N ALA A 43 5.49 -4.55 -4.47
CA ALA A 43 6.20 -3.70 -3.53
C ALA A 43 5.80 -2.24 -3.76
N ILE A 44 5.20 -1.61 -2.77
CA ILE A 44 4.78 -0.21 -2.82
C ILE A 44 5.80 0.62 -2.05
N ARG A 45 6.43 1.57 -2.75
CA ARG A 45 7.46 2.43 -2.19
C ARG A 45 6.81 3.42 -1.21
N GLY A 46 7.44 3.59 -0.04
CA GLY A 46 7.21 4.74 0.82
C GLY A 46 7.85 6.02 0.24
N SER A 47 7.95 7.06 1.06
CA SER A 47 8.60 8.31 0.64
C SER A 47 10.12 8.17 0.55
N ASP A 48 10.72 8.92 -0.39
CA ASP A 48 12.15 8.84 -0.75
C ASP A 48 13.12 9.32 0.34
N ALA A 49 12.65 10.10 1.31
CA ALA A 49 13.43 10.46 2.50
C ALA A 49 12.53 11.05 3.59
N ILE A 50 12.79 10.68 4.84
CA ILE A 50 12.42 11.48 6.01
C ILE A 50 13.61 12.42 6.24
N SER A 51 13.58 13.64 5.67
CA SER A 51 14.48 14.73 6.08
C SER A 51 13.75 15.61 7.10
N TYR A 52 14.48 16.31 7.98
CA TYR A 52 13.88 17.23 8.95
C TYR A 52 13.02 18.33 8.27
N GLU A 53 13.32 18.65 7.01
CA GLU A 53 12.59 19.60 6.16
C GLU A 53 11.31 18.99 5.57
N ASN A 54 11.36 17.73 5.14
CA ASN A 54 10.19 17.01 4.61
C ASN A 54 9.34 16.36 5.71
N TRP A 55 9.81 16.31 6.96
CA TRP A 55 9.06 15.76 8.09
C TRP A 55 7.86 16.64 8.43
N ASN A 56 8.00 17.97 8.34
CA ASN A 56 6.86 18.87 8.50
C ASN A 56 5.86 18.74 7.37
N ASP A 57 6.27 18.66 6.09
CA ASP A 57 5.34 18.43 4.97
C ASP A 57 4.69 17.03 5.02
N TRP A 58 5.42 16.04 5.52
CA TRP A 58 4.93 14.70 5.79
C TRP A 58 3.94 14.67 6.94
N ILE A 59 4.21 15.33 8.07
CA ILE A 59 3.27 15.44 9.20
C ILE A 59 2.03 16.26 8.79
N ASP A 60 2.25 17.38 8.10
CA ASP A 60 1.20 18.35 7.79
C ASP A 60 0.29 17.94 6.64
N ASN A 61 0.74 17.11 5.70
CA ASN A 61 -0.11 16.65 4.60
C ASN A 61 -0.43 15.16 4.72
N ASP A 62 0.58 14.28 4.78
CA ASP A 62 0.38 12.81 4.70
C ASP A 62 0.09 12.13 6.05
N ALA A 63 0.65 12.61 7.16
CA ALA A 63 0.26 12.20 8.49
C ALA A 63 -1.10 12.79 8.84
N LYS A 64 -1.51 13.94 8.28
CA LYS A 64 -2.93 14.33 8.33
C LYS A 64 -3.83 13.31 7.62
N PHE A 65 -3.41 12.66 6.53
CA PHE A 65 -4.17 11.51 5.98
C PHE A 65 -4.12 10.27 6.89
N ALA A 66 -2.98 9.98 7.53
CA ALA A 66 -2.84 8.88 8.48
C ALA A 66 -3.62 9.08 9.79
N LEU A 67 -3.65 10.33 10.29
CA LEU A 67 -4.19 10.77 11.58
C LEU A 67 -5.64 11.26 11.47
N ASN A 68 -6.05 11.81 10.32
CA ASN A 68 -7.45 12.12 9.99
C ASN A 68 -8.10 10.99 9.17
N HIS A 69 -7.39 9.88 8.97
CA HIS A 69 -7.92 8.62 8.45
C HIS A 69 -8.50 8.68 7.02
N ILE A 70 -8.14 9.71 6.25
CA ILE A 70 -8.63 9.96 4.88
C ILE A 70 -7.94 9.01 3.88
N HIS A 71 -8.71 8.54 2.89
CA HIS A 71 -8.19 7.71 1.81
C HIS A 71 -7.19 8.48 0.93
N THR A 72 -5.94 8.01 0.88
CA THR A 72 -4.84 8.68 0.19
C THR A 72 -5.02 8.60 -1.34
N PRO A 73 -4.66 9.65 -2.11
CA PRO A 73 -4.64 9.58 -3.57
C PRO A 73 -3.79 8.42 -4.11
N GLN A 74 -2.66 8.13 -3.45
CA GLN A 74 -1.78 7.02 -3.78
C GLN A 74 -2.47 5.67 -3.57
N ALA A 75 -3.33 5.51 -2.57
CA ALA A 75 -4.09 4.26 -2.37
C ALA A 75 -5.11 3.99 -3.49
N LYS A 76 -5.71 5.03 -4.09
CA LYS A 76 -6.57 4.86 -5.29
C LYS A 76 -5.75 4.32 -6.47
N LEU A 77 -4.54 4.85 -6.65
CA LEU A 77 -3.62 4.39 -7.70
C LEU A 77 -3.15 2.96 -7.44
N ALA A 78 -2.80 2.64 -6.18
CA ALA A 78 -2.44 1.29 -5.75
C ALA A 78 -3.60 0.30 -5.99
N THR A 79 -4.83 0.68 -5.64
CA THR A 79 -6.04 -0.12 -5.92
C THR A 79 -6.16 -0.40 -7.41
N ALA A 80 -6.06 0.62 -8.26
CA ALA A 80 -6.14 0.45 -9.71
C ALA A 80 -5.04 -0.48 -10.25
N GLY A 81 -3.81 -0.31 -9.75
CA GLY A 81 -2.67 -1.18 -10.04
C GLY A 81 -2.93 -2.64 -9.68
N MET A 82 -3.41 -2.88 -8.46
CA MET A 82 -3.76 -4.22 -7.97
C MET A 82 -4.85 -4.86 -8.81
N LYS A 83 -5.94 -4.14 -9.12
CA LYS A 83 -7.04 -4.68 -9.94
C LYS A 83 -6.59 -5.12 -11.32
N ALA A 84 -5.76 -4.31 -11.99
CA ALA A 84 -5.22 -4.69 -13.30
C ALA A 84 -4.32 -5.93 -13.22
N LYS A 85 -3.47 -6.02 -12.19
CA LYS A 85 -2.60 -7.20 -12.01
C LYS A 85 -3.36 -8.45 -11.61
N ILE A 86 -4.41 -8.32 -10.81
CA ILE A 86 -5.34 -9.41 -10.49
C ILE A 86 -6.05 -9.88 -11.77
N ALA A 87 -6.48 -8.97 -12.64
CA ALA A 87 -7.10 -9.34 -13.92
C ALA A 87 -6.13 -10.11 -14.82
N GLU A 88 -4.88 -9.64 -14.97
CA GLU A 88 -3.82 -10.35 -15.70
C GLU A 88 -3.54 -11.75 -15.10
N MET A 89 -3.49 -11.85 -13.76
CA MET A 89 -3.30 -13.12 -13.06
C MET A 89 -4.46 -14.08 -13.30
N ARG A 90 -5.71 -13.62 -13.26
CA ARG A 90 -6.89 -14.48 -13.50
C ARG A 90 -6.84 -15.13 -14.89
N GLU A 91 -6.28 -14.46 -15.88
CA GLU A 91 -6.11 -15.00 -17.23
C GLU A 91 -4.90 -15.93 -17.34
N LYS A 92 -3.73 -15.48 -16.88
CA LYS A 92 -2.44 -16.13 -17.18
C LYS A 92 -1.95 -17.08 -16.11
N ALA A 93 -2.29 -16.80 -14.84
CA ALA A 93 -1.82 -17.49 -13.65
C ALA A 93 -2.98 -17.69 -12.65
N PRO A 94 -4.04 -18.43 -13.04
CA PRO A 94 -5.30 -18.47 -12.28
C PRO A 94 -5.17 -19.10 -10.88
N GLN A 95 -4.08 -19.80 -10.57
CA GLN A 95 -3.80 -20.34 -9.24
C GLN A 95 -2.85 -19.47 -8.41
N ALA A 96 -2.22 -18.45 -9.00
CA ALA A 96 -1.31 -17.58 -8.30
C ALA A 96 -2.03 -16.64 -7.33
N THR A 97 -1.33 -16.29 -6.24
CA THR A 97 -1.70 -15.20 -5.32
C THR A 97 -0.67 -14.09 -5.36
N MET A 98 -1.09 -12.86 -5.08
CA MET A 98 -0.24 -11.68 -4.96
C MET A 98 0.04 -11.38 -3.49
N ASP A 99 1.31 -11.41 -3.11
CA ASP A 99 1.77 -10.92 -1.81
C ASP A 99 2.20 -9.45 -1.96
N ILE A 100 1.87 -8.61 -0.98
CA ILE A 100 2.09 -7.17 -1.03
C ILE A 100 3.05 -6.78 0.08
N THR A 101 3.95 -5.84 -0.18
CA THR A 101 4.76 -5.24 0.86
C THR A 101 4.88 -3.73 0.72
N GLY A 102 5.04 -3.07 1.85
CA GLY A 102 5.29 -1.64 1.94
C GLY A 102 6.06 -1.29 3.21
N HIS A 103 6.87 -0.24 3.13
CA HIS A 103 7.63 0.31 4.25
C HIS A 103 7.25 1.77 4.49
N SER A 104 7.27 2.23 5.74
CA SER A 104 6.95 3.61 6.11
C SER A 104 5.57 4.00 5.57
N LEU A 105 5.42 5.09 4.81
CA LEU A 105 4.13 5.44 4.17
C LEU A 105 3.59 4.40 3.19
N GLY A 106 4.45 3.55 2.64
CA GLY A 106 4.02 2.44 1.81
C GLY A 106 3.04 1.53 2.54
N THR A 107 3.02 1.50 3.87
CA THR A 107 2.07 0.70 4.64
C THR A 107 0.63 1.19 4.52
N ILE A 108 0.40 2.51 4.59
CA ILE A 108 -0.92 3.11 4.42
C ILE A 108 -1.43 2.84 3.01
N VAL A 109 -0.58 3.13 2.01
CA VAL A 109 -0.94 2.96 0.60
C VAL A 109 -1.25 1.50 0.29
N SER A 110 -0.50 0.56 0.86
CA SER A 110 -0.74 -0.88 0.70
C SER A 110 -2.05 -1.31 1.35
N ALA A 111 -2.27 -0.98 2.63
CA ALA A 111 -3.47 -1.39 3.36
C ALA A 111 -4.74 -0.77 2.76
N GLN A 112 -4.73 0.53 2.48
CA GLN A 112 -5.85 1.22 1.85
C GLN A 112 -6.06 0.77 0.38
N GLY A 113 -4.98 0.42 -0.33
CA GLY A 113 -5.04 -0.14 -1.68
C GLY A 113 -5.76 -1.49 -1.70
N VAL A 114 -5.40 -2.38 -0.77
CA VAL A 114 -6.08 -3.67 -0.57
C VAL A 114 -7.54 -3.48 -0.16
N ALA A 115 -7.82 -2.48 0.67
CA ALA A 115 -9.17 -2.16 1.09
C ALA A 115 -10.10 -1.71 -0.05
N GLY A 116 -9.55 -1.17 -1.15
CA GLY A 116 -10.31 -0.81 -2.35
C GLY A 116 -10.69 -1.99 -3.26
N LEU A 117 -10.27 -3.21 -2.91
CA LEU A 117 -10.56 -4.43 -3.65
C LEU A 117 -11.92 -5.02 -3.27
N THR A 118 -12.60 -5.67 -4.23
CA THR A 118 -13.79 -6.48 -3.97
C THR A 118 -13.43 -7.75 -3.18
N ASP A 119 -14.43 -8.46 -2.66
CA ASP A 119 -14.19 -9.73 -1.95
C ASP A 119 -13.52 -10.78 -2.86
N GLU A 120 -13.97 -10.87 -4.11
CA GLU A 120 -13.39 -11.78 -5.11
C GLU A 120 -11.95 -11.40 -5.51
N GLU A 121 -11.62 -10.11 -5.48
CA GLU A 121 -10.26 -9.61 -5.71
C GLU A 121 -9.37 -9.88 -4.50
N LEU A 122 -9.90 -9.78 -3.27
CA LEU A 122 -9.17 -10.11 -2.04
C LEU A 122 -8.74 -11.57 -1.96
N GLU A 123 -9.47 -12.50 -2.57
CA GLU A 123 -9.06 -13.92 -2.64
C GLU A 123 -7.76 -14.10 -3.43
N LYS A 124 -7.40 -13.14 -4.29
CA LYS A 124 -6.10 -13.13 -4.98
C LYS A 124 -4.97 -12.54 -4.16
N ILE A 125 -5.26 -11.92 -3.03
CA ILE A 125 -4.24 -11.41 -2.12
C ILE A 125 -3.84 -12.52 -1.14
N GLY A 126 -2.56 -12.88 -1.13
CA GLY A 126 -2.01 -13.86 -0.20
C GLY A 126 -1.72 -13.23 1.15
N LYS A 127 -0.56 -12.57 1.26
CA LYS A 127 -0.13 -11.83 2.46
C LYS A 127 0.12 -10.35 2.15
N VAL A 128 -0.02 -9.50 3.16
CA VAL A 128 0.33 -8.07 3.11
C VAL A 128 1.31 -7.79 4.25
N VAL A 129 2.60 -7.71 3.93
CA VAL A 129 3.67 -7.57 4.93
C VAL A 129 4.15 -6.13 5.00
N LEU A 130 3.92 -5.47 6.14
CA LEU A 130 4.08 -4.04 6.32
C LEU A 130 5.20 -3.75 7.34
N PHE A 131 6.17 -2.92 6.95
CA PHE A 131 7.35 -2.62 7.74
C PHE A 131 7.36 -1.17 8.23
N ASP A 132 7.60 -0.96 9.53
CA ASP A 132 7.91 0.34 10.14
C ASP A 132 6.99 1.49 9.68
N GLY A 133 5.71 1.18 9.54
CA GLY A 133 4.68 2.14 9.14
C GLY A 133 3.57 2.27 10.18
N PRO A 134 2.78 3.34 10.10
CA PRO A 134 1.72 3.63 11.04
C PRO A 134 0.65 2.53 11.05
N ASP A 135 -0.06 2.40 12.17
CA ASP A 135 -1.22 1.52 12.27
C ASP A 135 -2.40 2.06 11.43
N THR A 136 -2.88 1.25 10.49
CA THR A 136 -3.94 1.61 9.54
C THR A 136 -5.34 1.27 10.03
N THR A 137 -5.51 0.65 11.21
CA THR A 137 -6.81 0.12 11.68
C THR A 137 -7.91 1.18 11.68
N LYS A 138 -7.62 2.36 12.24
CA LYS A 138 -8.59 3.48 12.27
C LYS A 138 -8.87 4.00 10.86
N SER A 139 -7.84 4.11 10.02
CA SER A 139 -8.02 4.54 8.64
C SER A 139 -8.91 3.61 7.84
N LEU A 140 -8.80 2.29 8.03
CA LEU A 140 -9.68 1.32 7.38
C LEU A 140 -11.14 1.45 7.82
N LYS A 141 -11.38 1.79 9.11
CA LYS A 141 -12.74 2.04 9.63
C LYS A 141 -13.37 3.28 8.99
N GLU A 142 -12.61 4.35 8.83
CA GLU A 142 -13.13 5.60 8.25
C GLU A 142 -13.33 5.54 6.72
N MET A 143 -12.79 4.52 6.05
CA MET A 143 -13.13 4.23 4.65
C MET A 143 -14.58 3.71 4.47
N GLY A 144 -15.34 3.51 5.55
CA GLY A 144 -16.73 3.06 5.51
C GLY A 144 -16.89 1.58 5.19
N LEU A 145 -15.85 0.78 5.43
CA LEU A 145 -15.85 -0.67 5.24
C LEU A 145 -16.65 -1.34 6.36
N SER A 146 -17.27 -2.49 6.06
CA SER A 146 -17.88 -3.32 7.10
C SER A 146 -16.83 -3.95 8.00
N ASP A 147 -17.18 -4.25 9.25
CA ASP A 147 -16.29 -4.93 10.20
C ASP A 147 -15.80 -6.28 9.66
N GLU A 148 -16.65 -7.00 8.92
CA GLU A 148 -16.29 -8.26 8.26
C GLU A 148 -15.21 -8.05 7.20
N LYS A 149 -15.32 -7.01 6.38
CA LYS A 149 -14.34 -6.66 5.35
C LYS A 149 -13.01 -6.25 5.99
N ILE A 150 -13.07 -5.44 7.04
CA ILE A 150 -11.89 -5.03 7.81
C ILE A 150 -11.20 -6.25 8.42
N LYS A 151 -11.96 -7.19 9.00
CA LYS A 151 -11.42 -8.43 9.55
C LYS A 151 -10.71 -9.26 8.48
N LYS A 152 -11.33 -9.49 7.32
CA LYS A 152 -10.72 -10.21 6.19
C LYS A 152 -9.41 -9.57 5.73
N ILE A 153 -9.35 -8.24 5.69
CA ILE A 153 -8.13 -7.49 5.33
C ILE A 153 -7.07 -7.66 6.42
N SER A 154 -7.44 -7.47 7.68
CA SER A 154 -6.54 -7.58 8.83
C SER A 154 -5.94 -8.98 8.98
N GLU A 155 -6.68 -10.05 8.68
CA GLU A 155 -6.17 -11.43 8.67
C GLU A 155 -5.06 -11.67 7.63
N LYS A 156 -4.99 -10.85 6.58
CA LYS A 156 -3.93 -10.89 5.58
C LYS A 156 -2.75 -9.98 5.91
N ILE A 157 -2.93 -9.00 6.80
CA ILE A 157 -1.91 -8.00 7.13
C ILE A 157 -1.03 -8.50 8.27
N GLU A 158 0.27 -8.44 8.06
CA GLU A 158 1.30 -8.72 9.06
C GLU A 158 2.20 -7.49 9.20
N TYR A 159 2.32 -6.96 10.42
CA TYR A 159 3.16 -5.80 10.72
C TYR A 159 4.48 -6.23 11.36
N TYR A 160 5.59 -5.76 10.81
CA TYR A 160 6.91 -5.80 11.41
C TYR A 160 7.31 -4.38 11.79
N VAL A 161 7.51 -4.14 13.08
CA VAL A 161 7.72 -2.78 13.59
C VAL A 161 8.86 -2.74 14.59
N ASN A 162 9.78 -1.81 14.37
CA ASN A 162 10.80 -1.42 15.32
C ASN A 162 10.19 -0.46 16.37
N PRO A 163 10.23 -0.79 17.67
CA PRO A 163 9.66 0.08 18.71
C PRO A 163 10.37 1.43 18.85
N PHE A 164 11.57 1.57 18.29
CA PHE A 164 12.32 2.83 18.25
C PHE A 164 12.04 3.66 16.98
N ASP A 165 11.21 3.15 16.06
CA ASP A 165 10.77 3.88 14.88
C ASP A 165 9.51 4.70 15.19
N ILE A 166 9.64 6.03 15.14
CA ILE A 166 8.55 6.96 15.43
C ILE A 166 7.37 6.77 14.47
N VAL A 167 7.64 6.51 13.18
CA VAL A 167 6.61 6.30 12.16
C VAL A 167 5.85 5.00 12.42
N GLY A 168 6.56 3.92 12.75
CA GLY A 168 5.98 2.64 13.11
C GLY A 168 5.06 2.69 14.34
N MET A 169 5.35 3.61 15.26
CA MET A 169 4.58 3.80 16.50
C MET A 169 3.35 4.71 16.35
N LEU A 170 3.19 5.42 15.22
CA LEU A 170 2.02 6.28 15.00
C LEU A 170 0.72 5.46 14.94
N ASN A 171 -0.35 6.04 15.52
CA ASN A 171 -1.68 5.44 15.67
C ASN A 171 -1.77 4.14 16.47
N ARG A 172 -0.63 3.63 16.96
CA ARG A 172 -0.56 2.37 17.68
C ARG A 172 -0.88 2.60 19.15
N GLN A 173 -2.04 2.13 19.60
CA GLN A 173 -2.48 2.25 21.01
C GLN A 173 -1.99 1.10 21.89
N HIS A 174 -1.55 0.00 21.27
CA HIS A 174 -1.03 -1.18 21.98
C HIS A 174 0.36 -1.52 21.43
N THR A 175 1.33 -1.72 22.33
CA THR A 175 2.61 -2.35 21.98
C THR A 175 2.35 -3.79 21.49
N ILE A 176 3.29 -4.38 20.75
CA ILE A 176 3.21 -5.64 19.95
C ILE A 176 2.72 -6.89 20.73
N THR A 177 2.34 -6.79 22.00
CA THR A 177 1.94 -7.90 22.87
C THR A 177 0.44 -8.13 23.07
N LYS A 178 -0.46 -7.53 22.27
CA LYS A 178 -1.87 -8.00 22.07
C LYS A 178 -2.64 -7.06 21.13
N LEU A 179 -3.08 -7.57 19.99
CA LEU A 179 -4.25 -7.00 19.28
C LEU A 179 -5.51 -7.47 20.03
N PRO A 180 -6.51 -6.60 20.29
CA PRO A 180 -7.78 -7.05 20.83
C PRO A 180 -8.47 -7.95 19.79
N GLY A 181 -8.92 -9.12 20.26
CA GLY A 181 -9.67 -10.10 19.47
C GLY A 181 -11.08 -9.64 19.14
#